data_AF-A0A3E5I5T2-F1
#
_entry.id   AF-A0A3E5I5T2-F1
#
_cell.length_a   1.000
_cell.length_b   1.000
_cell.length_c   1.000
_cell.angle_alpha   90.00
_cell.angle_beta   90.00
_cell.angle_gamma   90.00
#
_symmetry.space_group_name_H-M   'P 1'
#
loop_
_entity.id
_entity.type
_entity.pdbx_description
1 polymer ?
#
loop_
_entity_poly.entity_id
_entity_poly.type
_entity_poly.pdbx_seq_one_letter_code
_entity_poly.pdbx_strand_id
1 'polypeptide(L)'
;MTACHSSPSSVLKKAMQMENVSVDSIFFYLQQIDKPENLSSKEQGDYYFLSYKATLWKTGKPVESLLQTAIHRYMQNGQLSQCLQARIAQSASYLYSNQPDSTLLISDNLLRQQLLNDTLRTQLYGLKRVVYSRNQNYGQALNMADSSRWLTRKNKDTLAYFSASRLYLNLLKKVQGYDRYTQESLQLMGEFADSPNYQYLNYHVLENLLTTSLEAKDFQTSLLYLRQLSAQRHSRHVIPHYFLLRGKSYEALNQTDSAKYYYQQAATSSSDFIAVEANALLFDLINEKEYPEQAFYIKQKENKIKDDILTSTKTEIQRREYNELKLKNELYQLHLKQRGKELWMLGIVTALLSVGFIVFFFYQKEKKKRLQRENLLLHKEAELSGLREQEIRLQNKEAELREALFRRIAFFRKLPSLHNDESQDEVASSRKIVVTDAEWVEVISVVNEAFDHFATRLEQIYPLLNSKDIGFCCLVKINVNIQDLSDIYCVSKAAITKRKYRIKTDRLGITDENVSLDSFLKAF
;
A
#
# COMPACT_ATOMS: atom_id res chain seq x y z
N MET A 1 -30.71 -3.43 -22.50
CA MET A 1 -29.67 -3.17 -23.52
C MET A 1 -28.34 -3.02 -22.80
N THR A 2 -27.56 -4.08 -22.75
CA THR A 2 -26.22 -4.12 -22.12
C THR A 2 -25.20 -3.52 -23.07
N ALA A 3 -24.73 -2.30 -22.80
CA ALA A 3 -23.61 -1.71 -23.52
C ALA A 3 -22.34 -2.51 -23.22
N CYS A 4 -21.73 -3.11 -24.24
CA CYS A 4 -20.43 -3.75 -24.14
C CYS A 4 -19.37 -2.70 -23.79
N HIS A 5 -19.08 -2.51 -22.50
CA HIS A 5 -17.90 -1.75 -22.09
C HIS A 5 -16.67 -2.53 -22.54
N SER A 6 -15.97 -1.99 -23.55
CA SER A 6 -14.67 -2.51 -24.00
C SER A 6 -13.69 -2.53 -22.83
N SER A 7 -12.97 -3.64 -22.64
CA SER A 7 -12.01 -3.76 -21.53
C SER A 7 -10.96 -2.64 -21.58
N PRO A 8 -10.48 -2.12 -20.43
CA PRO A 8 -9.48 -1.04 -20.40
C PRO A 8 -8.24 -1.33 -21.27
N SER A 9 -7.79 -2.58 -21.32
CA SER A 9 -6.70 -3.04 -22.18
C SER A 9 -7.02 -2.87 -23.67
N SER A 10 -8.23 -3.21 -24.11
CA SER A 10 -8.65 -3.04 -25.50
C SER A 10 -8.70 -1.58 -25.93
N VAL A 11 -9.10 -0.69 -25.01
CA VAL A 11 -9.11 0.76 -25.22
C VAL A 11 -7.69 1.30 -25.31
N LEU A 12 -6.78 0.88 -24.42
CA LEU A 12 -5.37 1.28 -24.47
C LEU A 12 -4.72 0.86 -25.79
N LYS A 13 -4.99 -0.36 -26.28
CA LYS A 13 -4.48 -0.82 -27.58
C LYS A 13 -4.96 0.06 -28.73
N LYS A 14 -6.22 0.50 -28.72
CA LYS A 14 -6.73 1.47 -29.70
C LYS A 14 -5.98 2.80 -29.59
N ALA A 15 -5.73 3.30 -28.37
CA ALA A 15 -4.95 4.51 -28.17
C ALA A 15 -3.54 4.40 -28.78
N MET A 16 -2.85 3.27 -28.54
CA MET A 16 -1.51 3.02 -29.09
C MET A 16 -1.50 2.98 -30.63
N GLN A 17 -2.53 2.41 -31.26
CA GLN A 17 -2.67 2.41 -32.72
C GLN A 17 -2.82 3.81 -33.31
N MET A 18 -3.31 4.78 -32.52
CA MET A 18 -3.49 6.16 -32.96
C MET A 18 -2.21 7.00 -32.85
N GLU A 19 -1.11 6.47 -32.29
CA GLU A 19 0.13 7.23 -32.05
C GLU A 19 0.68 7.91 -33.32
N ASN A 20 0.57 7.23 -34.47
CA ASN A 20 1.03 7.75 -35.76
C ASN A 20 -0.11 8.35 -36.61
N VAL A 21 -1.32 8.51 -36.05
CA VAL A 21 -2.51 8.93 -36.78
C VAL A 21 -3.06 10.27 -36.26
N SER A 22 -3.39 10.35 -34.97
CA SER A 22 -4.02 11.53 -34.39
C SER A 22 -3.88 11.56 -32.87
N VAL A 23 -3.32 12.67 -32.37
CA VAL A 23 -3.21 12.91 -30.94
C VAL A 23 -4.58 13.11 -30.27
N ASP A 24 -5.54 13.71 -30.97
CA ASP A 24 -6.90 13.87 -30.46
C ASP A 24 -7.56 12.50 -30.25
N SER A 25 -7.33 11.56 -31.17
CA SER A 25 -7.81 10.19 -31.04
C SER A 25 -7.14 9.45 -29.89
N ILE A 26 -5.84 9.65 -29.66
CA ILE A 26 -5.14 9.11 -28.48
C ILE A 26 -5.83 9.57 -27.20
N PHE A 27 -6.07 10.89 -27.09
CA PHE A 27 -6.70 11.47 -25.91
C PHE A 27 -8.11 10.94 -25.68
N PHE A 28 -8.91 10.84 -26.75
CA PHE A 28 -10.26 10.28 -26.71
C PHE A 28 -10.30 8.85 -26.13
N TYR A 29 -9.36 7.98 -26.54
CA TYR A 29 -9.30 6.62 -26.00
C TYR A 29 -8.74 6.59 -24.58
N LEU A 30 -7.70 7.37 -24.27
CA LEU A 30 -7.13 7.40 -22.92
C LEU A 30 -8.15 7.89 -21.88
N GLN A 31 -9.01 8.86 -22.23
CA GLN A 31 -10.06 9.37 -21.34
C GLN A 31 -11.14 8.35 -20.98
N GLN A 32 -11.32 7.28 -21.77
CA GLN A 32 -12.26 6.21 -21.47
C GLN A 32 -11.71 5.21 -20.43
N ILE A 33 -10.45 5.36 -20.03
CA ILE A 33 -9.82 4.54 -18.99
C ILE A 33 -9.94 5.30 -17.66
N ASP A 34 -11.08 5.14 -16.98
CA ASP A 34 -11.40 5.86 -15.73
C ASP A 34 -10.40 5.58 -14.59
N LYS A 35 -9.86 4.36 -14.54
CA LYS A 35 -8.93 3.89 -13.49
C LYS A 35 -7.76 3.17 -14.15
N PRO A 36 -6.63 3.84 -14.40
CA PRO A 36 -5.44 3.20 -14.96
C PRO A 36 -4.90 2.09 -14.06
N GLU A 37 -5.24 2.06 -12.78
CA GLU A 37 -4.89 0.97 -11.85
C GLU A 37 -5.53 -0.38 -12.23
N ASN A 38 -6.62 -0.36 -13.01
CA ASN A 38 -7.27 -1.57 -13.51
C ASN A 38 -6.53 -2.18 -14.72
N LEU A 39 -5.56 -1.47 -15.30
CA LEU A 39 -4.66 -2.02 -16.30
C LEU A 39 -3.62 -2.92 -15.63
N SER A 40 -3.12 -3.91 -16.37
CA SER A 40 -1.99 -4.71 -15.87
C SER A 40 -0.80 -3.81 -15.58
N SER A 41 0.06 -4.22 -14.63
CA SER A 41 1.25 -3.44 -14.25
C SER A 41 2.11 -3.03 -15.46
N LYS A 42 2.18 -3.88 -16.49
CA LYS A 42 2.89 -3.62 -17.76
C LYS A 42 2.21 -2.54 -18.61
N GLU A 43 0.88 -2.60 -18.73
CA GLU A 43 0.08 -1.65 -19.51
C GLU A 43 0.00 -0.27 -18.85
N GLN A 44 0.13 -0.19 -17.53
CA GLN A 44 0.17 1.10 -16.81
C GLN A 44 1.32 1.99 -17.32
N GLY A 45 2.50 1.41 -17.59
CA GLY A 45 3.62 2.16 -18.16
C GLY A 45 3.27 2.79 -19.51
N ASP A 46 2.64 2.02 -20.39
CA ASP A 46 2.21 2.47 -21.72
C ASP A 46 1.14 3.55 -21.65
N TYR A 47 0.16 3.39 -20.75
CA TYR A 47 -0.84 4.41 -20.50
C TYR A 47 -0.22 5.76 -20.08
N TYR A 48 0.69 5.75 -19.09
CA TYR A 48 1.31 6.98 -18.60
C TYR A 48 2.24 7.62 -19.63
N PHE A 49 3.00 6.82 -20.39
CA PHE A 49 3.88 7.34 -21.42
C PHE A 49 3.11 7.95 -22.59
N LEU A 50 2.01 7.30 -23.02
CA LEU A 50 1.15 7.80 -24.08
C LEU A 50 0.40 9.07 -23.63
N SER A 51 -0.05 9.10 -22.37
CA SER A 51 -0.64 10.29 -21.75
C SER A 51 0.35 11.46 -21.72
N TYR A 52 1.61 11.20 -21.40
CA TYR A 52 2.67 12.21 -21.46
C TYR A 52 2.83 12.77 -22.88
N LYS A 53 2.96 11.92 -23.90
CA LYS A 53 3.12 12.34 -25.30
C LYS A 53 1.93 13.18 -25.78
N ALA A 54 0.70 12.72 -25.52
CA ALA A 54 -0.51 13.44 -25.92
C ALA A 54 -0.62 14.80 -25.24
N THR A 55 -0.27 14.86 -23.95
CA THR A 55 -0.28 16.10 -23.17
C THR A 55 0.78 17.09 -23.67
N LEU A 56 2.00 16.62 -23.93
CA LEU A 56 3.08 17.45 -24.47
C LEU A 56 2.69 18.07 -25.81
N TRP A 57 2.07 17.30 -26.71
CA TRP A 57 1.62 17.82 -28.00
C TRP A 57 0.51 18.86 -27.86
N LYS A 58 -0.48 18.63 -26.99
CA LYS A 58 -1.63 19.53 -26.81
C LYS A 58 -1.28 20.83 -26.09
N THR A 59 -0.35 20.79 -25.14
CA THR A 59 -0.01 21.92 -24.27
C THR A 59 1.32 22.59 -24.63
N GLY A 60 2.19 21.90 -25.37
CA GLY A 60 3.57 22.32 -25.62
C GLY A 60 4.49 22.20 -24.40
N LYS A 61 4.03 21.64 -23.28
CA LYS A 61 4.80 21.53 -22.03
C LYS A 61 4.85 20.09 -21.52
N PRO A 62 6.02 19.62 -21.06
CA PRO A 62 6.14 18.28 -20.50
C PRO A 62 5.48 18.20 -19.13
N VAL A 63 4.77 17.11 -18.86
CA VAL A 63 4.25 16.78 -17.53
C VAL A 63 5.13 15.69 -16.93
N GLU A 64 6.12 16.11 -16.16
CA GLU A 64 7.19 15.23 -15.65
C GLU A 64 6.65 14.11 -14.74
N SER A 65 5.57 14.34 -14.00
CA SER A 65 4.95 13.31 -13.14
C SER A 65 4.44 12.10 -13.92
N LEU A 66 3.82 12.31 -15.09
CA LEU A 66 3.38 11.22 -15.96
C LEU A 66 4.58 10.42 -16.48
N LEU A 67 5.63 11.13 -16.90
CA LEU A 67 6.83 10.52 -17.44
C LEU A 67 7.61 9.72 -16.39
N GLN A 68 7.79 10.27 -15.19
CA GLN A 68 8.41 9.58 -14.06
C GLN A 68 7.62 8.33 -13.66
N THR A 69 6.29 8.41 -13.64
CA THR A 69 5.43 7.26 -13.35
C THR A 69 5.59 6.17 -14.42
N ALA A 70 5.63 6.55 -15.69
CA ALA A 70 5.88 5.61 -16.79
C ALA A 70 7.25 4.91 -16.65
N ILE A 71 8.33 5.67 -16.43
CA ILE A 71 9.68 5.12 -16.23
C ILE A 71 9.70 4.15 -15.05
N HIS A 72 9.09 4.53 -13.92
CA HIS A 72 9.02 3.68 -12.73
C HIS A 72 8.30 2.36 -13.01
N ARG A 73 7.14 2.40 -13.69
CA ARG A 73 6.41 1.20 -14.10
C ARG A 73 7.21 0.33 -15.06
N TYR A 74 7.87 0.91 -16.06
CA TYR A 74 8.70 0.13 -16.98
C TYR A 74 9.88 -0.54 -16.28
N MET A 75 10.52 0.15 -15.33
CA MET A 75 11.61 -0.43 -14.53
C MET A 75 11.11 -1.59 -13.65
N GLN A 76 9.98 -1.41 -12.95
CA GLN A 76 9.40 -2.46 -12.10
C GLN A 76 9.04 -3.73 -12.86
N ASN A 77 8.56 -3.60 -14.10
CA ASN A 77 8.11 -4.73 -14.92
C ASN A 77 9.19 -5.30 -15.86
N GLY A 78 10.44 -4.81 -15.79
CA GLY A 78 11.53 -5.26 -16.67
C GLY A 78 11.37 -4.89 -18.15
N GLN A 79 10.56 -3.87 -18.47
CA GLN A 79 10.32 -3.38 -19.83
C GLN A 79 11.44 -2.43 -20.28
N LEU A 80 12.65 -2.97 -20.47
CA LEU A 80 13.87 -2.18 -20.71
C LEU A 80 13.79 -1.29 -21.96
N SER A 81 13.19 -1.77 -23.06
CA SER A 81 13.06 -1.01 -24.31
C SER A 81 12.17 0.22 -24.14
N GLN A 82 10.99 0.05 -23.52
CA GLN A 82 10.08 1.15 -23.23
C GLN A 82 10.67 2.12 -22.20
N CYS A 83 11.38 1.61 -21.19
CA CYS A 83 12.11 2.43 -20.22
C CYS A 83 13.15 3.33 -20.91
N LEU A 84 13.92 2.79 -21.87
CA LEU A 84 14.87 3.55 -22.67
C LEU A 84 14.20 4.68 -23.44
N GLN A 85 13.09 4.40 -24.13
CA GLN A 85 12.33 5.43 -24.86
C GLN A 85 11.81 6.52 -23.93
N ALA A 86 11.27 6.15 -22.76
CA ALA A 86 10.79 7.10 -21.77
C ALA A 86 11.93 7.95 -21.18
N ARG A 87 13.11 7.37 -20.96
CA ARG A 87 14.30 8.13 -20.51
C ARG A 87 14.84 9.09 -21.57
N ILE A 88 14.75 8.75 -22.86
CA ILE A 88 15.08 9.67 -23.95
C ILE A 88 14.08 10.83 -23.98
N ALA A 89 12.79 10.54 -23.82
CA ALA A 89 11.76 11.57 -23.71
C ALA A 89 11.99 12.48 -22.48
N GLN A 90 12.54 11.94 -21.39
CA GLN A 90 12.94 12.72 -20.20
C GLN A 90 14.14 13.61 -20.51
N SER A 91 15.16 13.09 -21.21
CA SER A 91 16.27 13.93 -21.69
C SER A 91 15.77 15.10 -22.52
N ALA A 92 14.79 14.85 -23.40
CA ALA A 92 14.15 15.88 -24.21
C ALA A 92 13.29 16.86 -23.39
N SER A 93 12.63 16.41 -22.30
CA SER A 93 11.78 17.27 -21.47
C SER A 93 12.56 18.44 -20.86
N TYR A 94 13.83 18.22 -20.49
CA TYR A 94 14.70 19.27 -19.96
C TYR A 94 15.00 20.40 -20.95
N LEU A 95 14.95 20.16 -22.26
CA LEU A 95 15.09 21.24 -23.25
C LEU A 95 13.91 22.22 -23.23
N TYR A 96 12.72 21.75 -22.84
CA TYR A 96 11.53 22.59 -22.66
C TYR A 96 11.61 23.38 -21.35
N SER A 97 12.21 22.80 -20.31
CA SER A 97 12.46 23.45 -19.01
C SER A 97 13.71 24.33 -19.00
N ASN A 98 14.34 24.55 -20.15
CA ASN A 98 15.58 25.32 -20.31
C ASN A 98 16.76 24.81 -19.44
N GLN A 99 16.92 23.49 -19.34
CA GLN A 99 17.98 22.81 -18.58
C GLN A 99 18.89 21.99 -19.52
N PRO A 100 19.70 22.65 -20.37
CA PRO A 100 20.50 21.97 -21.40
C PRO A 100 21.56 21.01 -20.84
N ASP A 101 22.16 21.30 -19.68
CA ASP A 101 23.18 20.45 -19.07
C ASP A 101 22.59 19.12 -18.57
N SER A 102 21.35 19.14 -18.07
CA SER A 102 20.62 17.92 -17.69
C SER A 102 20.33 17.05 -18.91
N THR A 103 19.98 17.65 -20.06
CA THR A 103 19.83 16.93 -21.33
C THR A 103 21.15 16.26 -21.75
N LEU A 104 22.29 16.96 -21.66
CA LEU A 104 23.59 16.37 -22.00
C LEU A 104 23.94 15.21 -21.07
N LEU A 105 23.83 15.41 -19.76
CA LEU A 105 24.15 14.41 -18.75
C LEU A 105 23.37 13.12 -18.94
N ILE A 106 22.04 13.22 -19.13
CA ILE A 106 21.21 12.04 -19.36
C ILE A 106 21.55 11.40 -20.71
N SER A 107 21.72 12.18 -21.76
CA SER A 107 22.03 11.65 -23.09
C SER A 107 23.37 10.90 -23.10
N ASP A 108 24.39 11.40 -22.41
CA ASP A 108 25.70 10.75 -22.31
C ASP A 108 25.64 9.45 -21.51
N ASN A 109 24.83 9.41 -20.45
CA ASN A 109 24.59 8.18 -19.70
C ASN A 109 23.88 7.13 -20.58
N LEU A 110 22.83 7.52 -21.30
CA LEU A 110 22.06 6.63 -22.16
C LEU A 110 22.88 6.09 -23.34
N LEU A 111 23.76 6.90 -23.93
CA LEU A 111 24.64 6.49 -25.03
C LEU A 111 25.63 5.38 -24.62
N ARG A 112 25.97 5.26 -23.33
CA ARG A 112 26.86 4.19 -22.82
C ARG A 112 26.15 2.84 -22.64
N GLN A 113 24.83 2.79 -22.77
CA GLN A 113 24.07 1.55 -22.55
C GLN A 113 24.15 0.61 -23.76
N GLN A 114 24.42 -0.68 -23.52
CA GLN A 114 24.60 -1.68 -24.58
C GLN A 114 23.33 -1.94 -25.43
N LEU A 115 22.14 -1.77 -24.85
CA LEU A 115 20.84 -2.08 -25.47
C LEU A 115 20.32 -0.99 -26.42
N LEU A 116 21.09 0.08 -26.66
CA LEU A 116 20.63 1.23 -27.42
C LEU A 116 20.73 0.98 -28.94
N ASN A 117 19.58 0.89 -29.61
CA ASN A 117 19.51 0.74 -31.07
C ASN A 117 19.89 2.04 -31.81
N ASP A 118 20.15 1.93 -33.11
CA ASP A 118 20.64 3.05 -33.93
C ASP A 118 19.60 4.18 -34.09
N THR A 119 18.30 3.88 -34.05
CA THR A 119 17.23 4.89 -34.06
C THR A 119 17.24 5.75 -32.79
N LEU A 120 17.35 5.12 -31.63
CA LEU A 120 17.41 5.81 -30.34
C LEU A 120 18.73 6.59 -30.18
N ARG A 121 19.86 6.07 -30.68
CA ARG A 121 21.12 6.82 -30.78
C ARG A 121 20.97 8.08 -31.62
N THR A 122 20.30 7.98 -32.76
CA THR A 122 20.03 9.13 -33.65
C THR A 122 19.24 10.21 -32.91
N GLN A 123 18.23 9.83 -32.11
CA GLN A 123 17.47 10.79 -31.30
C GLN A 123 18.35 11.48 -30.25
N LEU A 124 19.20 10.74 -29.55
CA LEU A 124 20.13 11.29 -28.55
C LEU A 124 21.15 12.24 -29.16
N TYR A 125 21.76 11.88 -30.30
CA TYR A 125 22.63 12.80 -31.02
C TYR A 125 21.87 14.04 -31.50
N GLY A 126 20.61 13.90 -31.92
CA GLY A 126 19.72 15.02 -32.21
C GLY A 126 19.54 15.97 -31.03
N LEU A 127 19.31 15.44 -29.81
CA LEU A 127 19.21 16.25 -28.59
C LEU A 127 20.52 16.97 -28.27
N LYS A 128 21.64 16.25 -28.30
CA LYS A 128 22.97 16.84 -28.06
C LYS A 128 23.30 17.94 -29.07
N ARG A 129 22.98 17.73 -30.36
CA ARG A 129 23.12 18.74 -31.43
C ARG A 129 22.36 20.02 -31.09
N VAL A 130 21.12 19.90 -30.62
CA VAL A 130 20.30 21.06 -30.22
C VAL A 130 20.97 21.82 -29.07
N VAL A 131 21.43 21.11 -28.03
CA VAL A 131 22.14 21.73 -26.90
C VAL A 131 23.39 22.48 -27.37
N TYR A 132 24.27 21.82 -28.12
CA TYR A 132 25.49 22.46 -28.60
C TYR A 132 25.20 23.64 -29.52
N SER A 133 24.15 23.57 -30.35
CA SER A 133 23.73 24.67 -31.21
C SER A 133 23.22 25.88 -30.41
N ARG A 134 22.45 25.65 -29.34
CA ARG A 134 21.99 26.72 -28.43
C ARG A 134 23.17 27.39 -27.73
N ASN A 135 24.18 26.60 -27.36
CA ASN A 135 25.41 27.09 -26.74
C ASN A 135 26.44 27.63 -27.76
N GLN A 136 26.06 27.78 -29.03
CA GLN A 136 26.93 28.26 -30.13
C GLN A 136 28.20 27.42 -30.37
N ASN A 137 28.27 26.21 -29.82
CA ASN A 137 29.36 25.28 -30.07
C ASN A 137 29.08 24.50 -31.37
N TYR A 138 29.20 25.18 -32.51
CA TYR A 138 28.84 24.63 -33.80
C TYR A 138 29.71 23.46 -34.25
N GLY A 139 30.96 23.36 -33.80
CA GLY A 139 31.83 22.21 -34.07
C GLY A 139 31.29 20.92 -33.44
N GLN A 140 30.94 20.94 -32.15
CA GLN A 140 30.31 19.79 -31.50
C GLN A 140 28.92 19.51 -32.06
N ALA A 141 28.13 20.54 -32.36
CA ALA A 141 26.83 20.36 -33.02
C ALA A 141 26.97 19.65 -34.38
N LEU A 142 27.98 20.02 -35.19
CA LEU A 142 28.26 19.40 -36.48
C LEU A 142 28.60 17.91 -36.31
N ASN A 143 29.46 17.57 -35.34
CA ASN A 143 29.81 16.17 -35.05
C ASN A 143 28.58 15.33 -34.66
N MET A 144 27.68 15.89 -33.85
CA MET A 144 26.44 15.21 -33.46
C MET A 144 25.48 15.06 -34.65
N ALA A 145 25.41 16.07 -35.53
CA ALA A 145 24.61 16.00 -36.76
C ALA A 145 25.15 14.94 -37.73
N ASP A 146 26.47 14.86 -37.88
CA ASP A 146 27.13 13.87 -38.72
C ASP A 146 26.93 12.44 -38.17
N SER A 147 27.04 12.27 -36.85
CA SER A 147 26.74 10.98 -36.19
C SER A 147 25.30 10.52 -36.45
N SER A 148 24.34 11.45 -36.43
CA SER A 148 22.92 11.17 -36.75
C SER A 148 22.75 10.81 -38.23
N ARG A 149 23.42 11.55 -39.12
CA ARG A 149 23.43 11.32 -40.58
C ARG A 149 24.01 9.94 -40.92
N TRP A 150 25.12 9.56 -40.30
CA TRP A 150 25.76 8.26 -40.50
C TRP A 150 24.85 7.10 -40.07
N LEU A 151 24.22 7.20 -38.89
CA LEU A 151 23.32 6.15 -38.39
C LEU A 151 22.08 5.96 -39.28
N THR A 152 21.46 7.06 -39.70
CA THR A 152 20.27 7.01 -40.58
C THR A 152 20.61 6.44 -41.95
N ARG A 153 21.79 6.79 -42.51
CA ARG A 153 22.32 6.17 -43.74
C ARG A 153 22.52 4.67 -43.57
N LYS A 154 23.16 4.25 -42.48
CA LYS A 154 23.41 2.83 -42.16
C LYS A 154 22.11 2.03 -42.06
N ASN A 155 21.07 2.63 -41.47
CA ASN A 155 19.75 2.02 -41.32
C ASN A 155 18.92 1.99 -42.61
N LYS A 156 19.40 2.58 -43.71
CA LYS A 156 18.69 2.71 -45.00
C LYS A 156 17.33 3.41 -44.87
N ASP A 157 17.19 4.30 -43.88
CA ASP A 157 16.02 5.17 -43.76
C ASP A 157 16.28 6.46 -44.55
N THR A 158 15.82 6.49 -45.80
CA THR A 158 16.11 7.58 -46.74
C THR A 158 15.57 8.93 -46.28
N LEU A 159 14.37 8.97 -45.69
CA LEU A 159 13.78 10.23 -45.22
C LEU A 159 14.47 10.73 -43.95
N ALA A 160 14.81 9.83 -43.02
CA ALA A 160 15.59 10.19 -41.85
C ALA A 160 17.01 10.63 -42.24
N TYR A 161 17.61 9.99 -43.25
CA TYR A 161 18.93 10.36 -43.77
C TYR A 161 18.92 11.73 -44.44
N PHE A 162 17.92 12.02 -45.28
CA PHE A 162 17.75 13.33 -45.89
C PHE A 162 17.56 14.43 -44.84
N SER A 163 16.69 14.21 -43.85
CA SER A 163 16.44 15.18 -42.79
C SER A 163 17.66 15.40 -41.89
N ALA A 164 18.39 14.35 -41.52
CA ALA A 164 19.66 14.48 -40.81
C ALA A 164 20.73 15.20 -41.65
N SER A 165 20.81 14.92 -42.95
CA SER A 165 21.74 15.58 -43.87
C SER A 165 21.46 17.08 -44.00
N ARG A 166 20.19 17.51 -44.06
CA ARG A 166 19.84 18.95 -44.05
C ARG A 166 20.35 19.66 -42.80
N LEU A 167 20.20 19.04 -41.62
CA LEU A 167 20.69 19.60 -40.37
C LEU A 167 22.22 19.69 -40.33
N TYR A 168 22.90 18.66 -40.85
CA TYR A 168 24.35 18.64 -41.01
C TYR A 168 24.83 19.74 -41.95
N LEU A 169 24.26 19.84 -43.16
CA LEU A 169 24.62 20.83 -44.17
C LEU A 169 24.44 22.28 -43.65
N ASN A 170 23.36 22.55 -42.92
CA ASN A 170 23.14 23.87 -42.32
C ASN A 170 24.22 24.25 -41.29
N LEU A 171 24.73 23.28 -40.52
CA LEU A 171 25.83 23.49 -39.58
C LEU A 171 27.17 23.58 -40.31
N LEU A 172 27.36 22.78 -41.36
CA LEU A 172 28.55 22.75 -42.19
C LEU A 172 28.80 24.12 -42.84
N LYS A 173 27.75 24.73 -43.40
CA LYS A 173 27.79 26.10 -43.95
C LYS A 173 28.31 27.12 -42.93
N LYS A 174 27.94 26.99 -41.66
CA LYS A 174 28.38 27.89 -40.58
C LYS A 174 29.84 27.66 -40.15
N VAL A 175 30.33 26.42 -40.22
CA VAL A 175 31.65 26.05 -39.67
C VAL A 175 32.75 26.00 -40.72
N GLN A 176 32.46 25.49 -41.91
CA GLN A 176 33.44 25.14 -42.94
C GLN A 176 33.26 25.89 -44.27
N GLY A 177 32.30 26.83 -44.33
CA GLY A 177 32.08 27.68 -45.50
C GLY A 177 31.33 27.02 -46.66
N TYR A 178 31.25 27.76 -47.78
CA TYR A 178 30.38 27.43 -48.92
C TYR A 178 30.87 26.27 -49.78
N ASP A 179 32.18 26.10 -49.94
CA ASP A 179 32.74 25.08 -50.86
C ASP A 179 32.44 23.66 -50.37
N ARG A 180 32.72 23.39 -49.10
CA ARG A 180 32.45 22.08 -48.51
C ARG A 180 30.96 21.77 -48.44
N TYR A 181 30.15 22.79 -48.13
CA TYR A 181 28.69 22.70 -48.18
C TYR A 181 28.20 22.28 -49.57
N THR A 182 28.74 22.90 -50.62
CA THR A 182 28.35 22.64 -52.00
C THR A 182 28.72 21.22 -52.43
N GLN A 183 29.94 20.79 -52.12
CA GLN A 183 30.41 19.43 -52.40
C GLN A 183 29.52 18.37 -51.75
N GLU A 184 29.24 18.49 -50.45
CA GLU A 184 28.40 17.54 -49.71
C GLU A 184 26.94 17.54 -50.18
N SER A 185 26.43 18.70 -50.59
CA SER A 185 25.07 18.82 -51.15
C SER A 185 24.94 18.13 -52.49
N LEU A 186 25.93 18.29 -53.39
CA LEU A 186 25.96 17.60 -54.68
C LEU A 186 26.11 16.09 -54.52
N GLN A 187 26.94 15.64 -53.57
CA GLN A 187 27.05 14.23 -53.23
C GLN A 187 25.69 13.66 -52.77
N LEU A 188 25.01 14.37 -51.87
CA LEU A 188 23.69 13.98 -51.39
C LEU A 188 22.67 13.87 -52.54
N MET A 189 22.70 14.80 -53.49
CA MET A 189 21.83 14.72 -54.67
C MET A 189 22.12 13.48 -55.54
N GLY A 190 23.40 13.16 -55.74
CA GLY A 190 23.82 11.98 -56.48
C GLY A 190 23.29 10.68 -55.85
N GLU A 191 23.24 10.61 -54.52
CA GLU A 191 22.72 9.46 -53.78
C GLU A 191 21.20 9.23 -53.99
N PHE A 192 20.44 10.26 -54.40
CA PHE A 192 19.00 10.14 -54.69
C PHE A 192 18.65 10.16 -56.18
N ALA A 193 19.63 10.38 -57.07
CA ALA A 193 19.40 10.57 -58.50
C ALA A 193 18.66 9.39 -59.15
N ASP A 194 19.03 8.16 -58.76
CA ASP A 194 18.47 6.93 -59.33
C ASP A 194 17.26 6.40 -58.56
N SER A 195 16.81 7.10 -57.52
CA SER A 195 15.71 6.62 -56.68
C SER A 195 14.35 7.16 -57.15
N PRO A 196 13.48 6.34 -57.76
CA PRO A 196 12.19 6.81 -58.27
C PRO A 196 11.28 7.37 -57.18
N ASN A 197 11.43 6.90 -55.93
CA ASN A 197 10.62 7.35 -54.80
C ASN A 197 11.16 8.60 -54.10
N TYR A 198 12.44 8.94 -54.30
CA TYR A 198 13.11 9.98 -53.50
C TYR A 198 13.81 11.05 -54.36
N GLN A 199 13.80 10.92 -55.69
CA GLN A 199 14.35 11.92 -56.60
C GLN A 199 13.76 13.32 -56.37
N TYR A 200 12.50 13.42 -55.94
CA TYR A 200 11.86 14.70 -55.62
C TYR A 200 12.57 15.49 -54.51
N LEU A 201 13.32 14.81 -53.61
CA LEU A 201 14.10 15.46 -52.55
C LEU A 201 15.24 16.30 -53.12
N ASN A 202 15.72 16.01 -54.34
CA ASN A 202 16.74 16.79 -55.01
C ASN A 202 16.28 18.23 -55.29
N TYR A 203 14.98 18.46 -55.43
CA TYR A 203 14.44 19.81 -55.57
C TYR A 203 14.85 20.70 -54.38
N HIS A 204 14.70 20.18 -53.16
CA HIS A 204 15.06 20.91 -51.95
C HIS A 204 16.57 21.10 -51.79
N VAL A 205 17.40 20.16 -52.25
CA VAL A 205 18.85 20.33 -52.22
C VAL A 205 19.27 21.40 -53.22
N LEU A 206 18.71 21.38 -54.43
CA LEU A 206 18.94 22.39 -55.47
C LEU A 206 18.50 23.78 -55.05
N GLU A 207 17.37 23.90 -54.37
CA GLU A 207 16.89 25.17 -53.80
C GLU A 207 17.92 25.76 -52.82
N ASN A 208 18.46 24.95 -51.91
CA ASN A 208 19.43 25.45 -50.95
C ASN A 208 20.77 25.76 -51.62
N LEU A 209 21.19 24.98 -52.63
CA LEU A 209 22.36 25.26 -53.45
C LEU A 209 22.22 26.58 -54.22
N LEU A 210 21.06 26.81 -54.85
CA LEU A 210 20.72 28.08 -55.51
C LEU A 210 20.83 29.24 -54.54
N THR A 211 20.10 29.18 -53.42
CA THR A 211 20.09 30.26 -52.42
C THR A 211 21.50 30.53 -51.88
N THR A 212 22.26 29.49 -51.62
CA THR A 212 23.64 29.60 -51.14
C THR A 212 24.58 30.21 -52.18
N SER A 213 24.44 29.85 -53.46
CA SER A 213 25.22 30.47 -54.55
C SER A 213 24.90 31.95 -54.75
N LEU A 214 23.63 32.35 -54.57
CA LEU A 214 23.22 33.76 -54.60
C LEU A 214 23.84 34.55 -53.43
N GLU A 215 23.83 33.99 -52.22
CA GLU A 215 24.49 34.59 -51.05
C GLU A 215 26.01 34.74 -51.25
N ALA A 216 26.63 33.74 -51.86
CA ALA A 216 28.05 33.76 -52.22
C ALA A 216 28.37 34.69 -53.40
N LYS A 217 27.34 35.28 -54.04
CA LYS A 217 27.45 36.07 -55.28
C LYS A 217 28.05 35.32 -56.47
N ASP A 218 27.96 33.98 -56.46
CA ASP A 218 28.31 33.14 -57.61
C ASP A 218 27.10 33.04 -58.56
N PHE A 219 26.96 34.10 -59.36
CA PHE A 219 25.83 34.25 -60.26
C PHE A 219 25.77 33.19 -61.35
N GLN A 220 26.92 32.72 -61.85
CA GLN A 220 26.97 31.71 -62.90
C GLN A 220 26.43 30.37 -62.39
N THR A 221 26.87 29.96 -61.21
CA THR A 221 26.40 28.73 -60.56
C THR A 221 24.93 28.85 -60.14
N SER A 222 24.50 30.03 -59.68
CA SER A 222 23.09 30.26 -59.35
C SER A 222 22.16 30.07 -60.56
N LEU A 223 22.53 30.59 -61.73
CA LEU A 223 21.76 30.41 -62.96
C LEU A 223 21.73 28.95 -63.42
N LEU A 224 22.82 28.21 -63.22
CA LEU A 224 22.87 26.77 -63.48
C LEU A 224 21.86 26.02 -62.60
N TYR A 225 21.88 26.24 -61.29
CA TYR A 225 20.95 25.59 -60.36
C TYR A 225 19.49 26.01 -60.61
N LEU A 226 19.25 27.26 -60.98
CA LEU A 226 17.91 27.73 -61.36
C LEU A 226 17.38 26.99 -62.60
N ARG A 227 18.24 26.75 -63.61
CA ARG A 227 17.88 25.94 -64.78
C ARG A 227 17.57 24.50 -64.39
N GLN A 228 18.35 23.89 -63.50
CA GLN A 228 18.10 22.53 -63.02
C GLN A 228 16.78 22.42 -62.24
N LEU A 229 16.48 23.39 -61.36
CA LEU A 229 15.19 23.49 -60.67
C LEU A 229 14.01 23.56 -61.64
N SER A 230 14.18 24.29 -62.76
CA SER A 230 13.15 24.40 -63.78
C SER A 230 12.79 23.06 -64.43
N ALA A 231 13.71 22.10 -64.47
CA ALA A 231 13.45 20.76 -65.01
C ALA A 231 12.69 19.86 -64.03
N GLN A 232 12.67 20.21 -62.74
CA GLN A 232 12.04 19.44 -61.67
C GLN A 232 10.68 20.02 -61.21
N ARG A 233 10.00 20.77 -62.08
CA ARG A 233 8.66 21.33 -61.80
C ARG A 233 7.59 20.23 -61.85
N HIS A 234 7.46 19.47 -60.78
CA HIS A 234 6.61 18.28 -60.73
C HIS A 234 5.24 18.51 -60.06
N SER A 235 4.95 19.69 -59.51
CA SER A 235 3.71 19.95 -58.76
C SER A 235 3.24 21.40 -58.80
N ARG A 236 1.92 21.60 -58.80
CA ARG A 236 1.26 22.91 -58.67
C ARG A 236 1.69 23.69 -57.42
N HIS A 237 2.12 22.99 -56.37
CA HIS A 237 2.57 23.60 -55.12
C HIS A 237 4.01 24.12 -55.20
N VAL A 238 4.81 23.58 -56.12
CA VAL A 238 6.22 23.92 -56.30
C VAL A 238 6.39 25.12 -57.24
N ILE A 239 5.43 25.33 -58.16
CA ILE A 239 5.48 26.38 -59.17
C ILE A 239 5.57 27.80 -58.56
N PRO A 240 4.73 28.20 -57.58
CA PRO A 240 4.81 29.54 -57.01
C PRO A 240 6.14 29.78 -56.28
N HIS A 241 6.66 28.76 -55.59
CA HIS A 241 7.97 28.84 -54.93
C HIS A 241 9.11 28.98 -55.94
N TYR A 242 9.05 28.23 -57.04
CA TYR A 242 10.00 28.39 -58.14
C TYR A 242 9.97 29.80 -58.74
N PHE A 243 8.78 30.42 -58.90
CA PHE A 243 8.70 31.81 -59.34
C PHE A 243 9.34 32.77 -58.34
N LEU A 244 9.12 32.57 -57.03
CA LEU A 244 9.80 33.36 -56.00
C LEU A 244 11.33 33.25 -56.11
N LEU A 245 11.86 32.04 -56.29
CA LEU A 245 13.29 31.80 -56.49
C LEU A 245 13.82 32.45 -57.77
N ARG A 246 13.06 32.44 -58.88
CA ARG A 246 13.44 33.18 -60.09
C ARG A 246 13.50 34.67 -59.83
N GLY A 247 12.50 35.22 -59.16
CA GLY A 247 12.46 36.64 -58.80
C GLY A 247 13.71 37.05 -58.04
N LYS A 248 14.06 36.32 -56.96
CA LYS A 248 15.28 36.52 -56.17
C LYS A 248 16.55 36.41 -57.01
N SER A 249 16.60 35.43 -57.90
CA SER A 249 17.76 35.24 -58.78
C SER A 249 17.95 36.42 -59.73
N TYR A 250 16.88 36.90 -60.36
CA TYR A 250 16.95 38.04 -61.28
C TYR A 250 17.20 39.36 -60.57
N GLU A 251 16.65 39.53 -59.36
CA GLU A 251 16.93 40.69 -58.52
C GLU A 251 18.42 40.74 -58.16
N ALA A 252 19.00 39.62 -57.73
CA ALA A 252 20.43 39.52 -57.44
C ALA A 252 21.33 39.81 -58.67
N LEU A 253 20.81 39.58 -59.88
CA LEU A 253 21.44 39.92 -61.16
C LEU A 253 21.18 41.36 -61.63
N ASN A 254 20.53 42.20 -60.80
CA ASN A 254 20.08 43.55 -61.14
C ASN A 254 19.11 43.62 -62.34
N GLN A 255 18.39 42.53 -62.64
CA GLN A 255 17.36 42.47 -63.67
C GLN A 255 15.98 42.72 -63.05
N THR A 256 15.73 43.99 -62.71
CA THR A 256 14.56 44.43 -61.94
C THR A 256 13.23 44.10 -62.60
N ASP A 257 13.10 44.26 -63.92
CA ASP A 257 11.84 43.97 -64.64
C ASP A 257 11.49 42.48 -64.60
N SER A 258 12.49 41.61 -64.83
CA SER A 258 12.34 40.16 -64.70
C SER A 258 11.98 39.78 -63.27
N ALA A 259 12.64 40.39 -62.27
CA ALA A 259 12.35 40.14 -60.86
C ALA A 259 10.89 40.46 -60.50
N LYS A 260 10.42 41.67 -60.88
CA LYS A 260 9.04 42.11 -60.69
C LYS A 260 8.03 41.14 -61.30
N TYR A 261 8.26 40.73 -62.55
CA TYR A 261 7.38 39.79 -63.23
C TYR A 261 7.24 38.47 -62.44
N TYR A 262 8.34 37.87 -61.99
CA TYR A 262 8.27 36.62 -61.25
C TYR A 262 7.71 36.77 -59.85
N TYR A 263 7.96 37.89 -59.16
CA TYR A 263 7.31 38.17 -57.89
C TYR A 263 5.81 38.37 -58.03
N GLN A 264 5.33 39.00 -59.10
CA GLN A 264 3.89 39.08 -59.38
C GLN A 264 3.26 37.69 -59.55
N GLN A 265 3.94 36.77 -60.24
CA GLN A 265 3.46 35.40 -60.37
C GLN A 265 3.45 34.68 -59.00
N ALA A 266 4.52 34.80 -58.22
CA ALA A 266 4.62 34.20 -56.89
C ALA A 266 3.59 34.76 -55.89
N ALA A 267 3.24 36.04 -56.02
CA ALA A 267 2.25 36.72 -55.17
C ALA A 267 0.82 36.19 -55.31
N THR A 268 0.53 35.44 -56.39
CA THR A 268 -0.77 34.77 -56.60
C THR A 268 -0.85 33.37 -55.97
N SER A 269 0.20 32.95 -55.26
CA SER A 269 0.27 31.66 -54.57
C SER A 269 -0.89 31.46 -53.59
N SER A 270 -1.38 30.23 -53.49
CA SER A 270 -2.28 29.83 -52.39
C SER A 270 -1.56 29.60 -51.07
N SER A 271 -0.22 29.65 -51.06
CA SER A 271 0.56 29.65 -49.82
C SER A 271 0.71 31.08 -49.34
N ASP A 272 0.10 31.40 -48.20
CA ASP A 272 0.16 32.71 -47.56
C ASP A 272 1.61 33.16 -47.32
N PHE A 273 2.50 32.24 -46.96
CA PHE A 273 3.93 32.54 -46.76
C PHE A 273 4.63 33.00 -48.03
N ILE A 274 4.41 32.29 -49.14
CA ILE A 274 5.00 32.66 -50.45
C ILE A 274 4.39 33.98 -50.94
N ALA A 275 3.08 34.14 -50.80
CA ALA A 275 2.38 35.33 -51.23
C ALA A 275 2.85 36.57 -50.45
N VAL A 276 3.01 36.48 -49.12
CA VAL A 276 3.54 37.58 -48.29
C VAL A 276 4.96 37.95 -48.70
N GLU A 277 5.83 36.95 -48.83
CA GLU A 277 7.24 37.20 -49.18
C GLU A 277 7.36 37.82 -50.59
N ALA A 278 6.60 37.31 -51.56
CA ALA A 278 6.58 37.85 -52.91
C ALA A 278 6.02 39.27 -52.98
N ASN A 279 4.95 39.59 -52.23
CA ASN A 279 4.41 40.96 -52.19
C ASN A 279 5.40 41.93 -51.52
N ALA A 280 6.11 41.51 -50.47
CA ALA A 280 7.12 42.33 -49.82
C ALA A 280 8.29 42.64 -50.78
N LEU A 281 8.85 41.61 -51.44
CA LEU A 281 9.93 41.82 -52.42
C LEU A 281 9.47 42.61 -53.65
N LEU A 282 8.22 42.43 -54.08
CA LEU A 282 7.66 43.23 -55.17
C LEU A 282 7.52 44.70 -54.77
N PHE A 283 7.09 44.98 -53.54
CA PHE A 283 6.99 46.33 -52.99
C PHE A 283 8.34 47.03 -52.96
N ASP A 284 9.39 46.35 -52.49
CA ASP A 284 10.76 46.89 -52.42
C ASP A 284 11.31 47.29 -53.81
N LEU A 285 10.84 46.65 -54.88
CA LEU A 285 11.24 46.96 -56.25
C LEU A 285 10.39 48.04 -56.94
N ILE A 286 9.23 48.39 -56.38
CA ILE A 286 8.35 49.41 -56.97
C ILE A 286 8.80 50.80 -56.53
N ASN A 287 8.94 51.70 -57.50
CA ASN A 287 9.18 53.10 -57.20
C ASN A 287 7.88 53.74 -56.71
N GLU A 288 7.73 53.91 -55.40
CA GLU A 288 6.55 54.49 -54.77
C GLU A 288 6.19 55.88 -55.31
N LYS A 289 7.19 56.68 -55.72
CA LYS A 289 6.97 58.04 -56.23
C LYS A 289 6.36 58.02 -57.64
N GLU A 290 6.69 57.02 -58.43
CA GLU A 290 6.17 56.87 -59.80
C GLU A 290 4.86 56.07 -59.83
N TYR A 291 4.68 55.10 -58.93
CA TYR A 291 3.53 54.19 -58.92
C TYR A 291 2.89 54.03 -57.53
N PRO A 292 2.37 55.12 -56.93
CA PRO A 292 1.88 55.11 -55.54
C PRO A 292 0.67 54.18 -55.32
N GLU A 293 -0.25 54.11 -56.29
CA GLU A 293 -1.42 53.22 -56.18
C GLU A 293 -1.01 51.74 -56.17
N GLN A 294 -0.07 51.34 -57.04
CA GLN A 294 0.41 49.96 -57.09
C GLN A 294 1.12 49.58 -55.79
N ALA A 295 2.00 50.47 -55.29
CA ALA A 295 2.68 50.29 -54.02
C ALA A 295 1.68 50.13 -52.86
N PHE A 296 0.64 50.97 -52.81
CA PHE A 296 -0.42 50.88 -51.81
C PHE A 296 -1.15 49.53 -51.84
N TYR A 297 -1.62 49.07 -53.01
CA TYR A 297 -2.35 47.80 -53.10
C TYR A 297 -1.50 46.58 -52.75
N ILE A 298 -0.23 46.57 -53.14
CA ILE A 298 0.69 45.48 -52.81
C ILE A 298 0.93 45.44 -51.30
N LYS A 299 1.18 46.61 -50.68
CA LYS A 299 1.35 46.71 -49.24
C LYS A 299 0.10 46.31 -48.47
N GLN A 300 -1.07 46.71 -48.94
CA GLN A 300 -2.35 46.32 -48.36
C GLN A 300 -2.56 44.80 -48.40
N LYS A 301 -2.25 44.15 -49.53
CA LYS A 301 -2.33 42.68 -49.66
C LYS A 301 -1.36 41.99 -48.70
N GLU A 302 -0.11 42.44 -48.66
CA GLU A 302 0.91 41.92 -47.73
C GLU A 302 0.42 42.00 -46.28
N ASN A 303 -0.08 43.18 -45.86
CA ASN A 303 -0.57 43.41 -44.50
C ASN A 303 -1.77 42.52 -44.18
N LYS A 304 -2.74 42.39 -45.09
CA LYS A 304 -3.92 41.55 -44.87
C LYS A 304 -3.52 40.09 -44.61
N ILE A 305 -2.64 39.54 -45.45
CA ILE A 305 -2.20 38.15 -45.27
C ILE A 305 -1.38 38.00 -43.97
N LYS A 306 -0.52 38.99 -43.64
CA LYS A 306 0.21 39.01 -42.36
C LYS A 306 -0.74 39.04 -41.16
N ASP A 307 -1.80 39.84 -41.20
CA ASP A 307 -2.79 39.93 -40.14
C ASP A 307 -3.57 38.62 -39.98
N ASP A 308 -3.92 37.95 -41.09
CA ASP A 308 -4.56 36.64 -41.08
C ASP A 308 -3.64 35.56 -40.46
N ILE A 309 -2.35 35.53 -40.84
CA ILE A 309 -1.33 34.64 -40.23
C ILE A 309 -1.16 34.96 -38.74
N LEU A 310 -1.07 36.24 -38.37
CA LEU A 310 -0.87 36.64 -36.97
C LEU A 310 -2.09 36.27 -36.12
N THR A 311 -3.29 36.51 -36.64
CA THR A 311 -4.55 36.21 -35.96
C THR A 311 -4.71 34.71 -35.78
N SER A 312 -4.50 33.91 -36.83
CA SER A 312 -4.53 32.44 -36.74
C SER A 312 -3.50 31.91 -35.74
N THR A 313 -2.25 32.37 -35.81
CA THR A 313 -1.20 31.98 -34.85
C THR A 313 -1.56 32.38 -33.41
N LYS A 314 -2.07 33.60 -33.19
CA LYS A 314 -2.50 34.07 -31.87
C LYS A 314 -3.65 33.24 -31.31
N THR A 315 -4.63 32.88 -32.13
CA THR A 315 -5.75 32.02 -31.72
C THR A 315 -5.27 30.60 -31.36
N GLU A 316 -4.31 30.05 -32.09
CA GLU A 316 -3.68 28.77 -31.74
C GLU A 316 -2.92 28.85 -30.41
N ILE A 317 -2.13 29.90 -30.18
CA ILE A 317 -1.42 30.11 -28.91
C ILE A 317 -2.42 30.22 -27.76
N GLN A 318 -3.46 31.05 -27.88
CA GLN A 318 -4.52 31.19 -26.88
C GLN A 318 -5.23 29.85 -26.61
N ARG A 319 -5.47 29.05 -27.65
CA ARG A 319 -6.05 27.70 -27.51
C ARG A 319 -5.14 26.78 -26.72
N ARG A 320 -3.81 26.84 -26.92
CA ARG A 320 -2.83 26.06 -26.15
C ARG A 320 -2.76 26.51 -24.69
N GLU A 321 -2.74 27.82 -24.43
CA GLU A 321 -2.76 28.38 -23.07
C GLU A 321 -4.04 28.00 -22.33
N TYR A 322 -5.19 28.08 -22.99
CA TYR A 322 -6.47 27.63 -22.44
C TYR A 322 -6.46 26.13 -22.11
N ASN A 323 -5.92 25.30 -23.01
CA ASN A 323 -5.78 23.86 -22.76
C ASN A 323 -4.85 23.58 -21.58
N GLU A 324 -3.76 24.34 -21.42
CA GLU A 324 -2.88 24.24 -20.27
C GLU A 324 -3.62 24.58 -18.97
N LEU A 325 -4.35 25.71 -18.95
CA LEU A 325 -5.10 26.13 -17.77
C LEU A 325 -6.18 25.11 -17.41
N LYS A 326 -6.91 24.60 -18.40
CA LYS A 326 -7.91 23.54 -18.23
C LYS A 326 -7.28 22.29 -17.63
N LEU A 327 -6.13 21.85 -18.14
CA LEU A 327 -5.43 20.68 -17.61
C LEU A 327 -4.94 20.91 -16.16
N LYS A 328 -4.39 22.08 -15.85
CA LYS A 328 -4.00 22.43 -14.47
C LYS A 328 -5.20 22.37 -13.52
N ASN A 329 -6.34 22.88 -13.95
CA ASN A 329 -7.57 22.83 -13.16
C ASN A 329 -8.06 21.39 -12.96
N GLU A 330 -8.06 20.57 -14.01
CA GLU A 330 -8.42 19.14 -13.91
C GLU A 330 -7.47 18.38 -12.98
N LEU A 331 -6.16 18.60 -13.07
CA LEU A 331 -5.15 18.02 -12.18
C LEU A 331 -5.35 18.49 -10.73
N TYR A 332 -5.65 19.76 -10.51
CA TYR A 332 -5.93 20.30 -9.19
C TYR A 332 -7.17 19.64 -8.56
N GLN A 333 -8.24 19.48 -9.34
CA GLN A 333 -9.45 18.77 -8.90
C GLN A 333 -9.17 17.30 -8.58
N LEU A 334 -8.33 16.63 -9.37
CA LEU A 334 -7.90 15.25 -9.09
C LEU A 334 -7.08 15.16 -7.80
N HIS A 335 -6.14 16.09 -7.58
CA HIS A 335 -5.36 16.17 -6.34
C HIS A 335 -6.25 16.36 -5.11
N LEU A 336 -7.28 17.20 -5.21
CA LEU A 336 -8.25 17.38 -4.13
C LEU A 336 -9.02 16.08 -3.85
N LYS A 337 -9.50 15.39 -4.89
CA LYS A 337 -10.17 14.09 -4.75
C LYS A 337 -9.27 13.03 -4.12
N GLN A 338 -7.99 12.98 -4.53
CA GLN A 338 -7.02 12.04 -3.98
C GLN A 338 -6.71 12.32 -2.51
N ARG A 339 -6.44 13.58 -2.14
CA ARG A 339 -6.28 13.99 -0.74
C ARG A 339 -7.52 13.66 0.10
N GLY A 340 -8.72 13.83 -0.47
CA GLY A 340 -9.97 13.43 0.18
C GLY A 340 -10.00 11.94 0.54
N LYS A 341 -9.56 11.06 -0.38
CA LYS A 341 -9.46 9.61 -0.12
C LYS A 341 -8.40 9.28 0.94
N GLU A 342 -7.24 9.92 0.89
CA GLU A 342 -6.18 9.74 1.89
C GLU A 342 -6.66 10.12 3.30
N LEU A 343 -7.36 11.26 3.42
CA LEU A 343 -7.98 11.68 4.68
C LEU A 343 -9.05 10.69 5.16
N TRP A 344 -9.88 10.18 4.25
CA TRP A 344 -10.91 9.20 4.59
C TRP A 344 -10.32 7.87 5.08
N MET A 345 -9.25 7.38 4.42
CA MET A 345 -8.50 6.20 4.86
C MET A 345 -7.85 6.40 6.23
N LEU A 346 -7.27 7.57 6.48
CA LEU A 346 -6.72 7.91 7.79
C LEU A 346 -7.82 7.94 8.87
N GLY A 347 -9.02 8.38 8.53
CA GLY A 347 -10.21 8.30 9.40
C GLY A 347 -10.58 6.85 9.75
N ILE A 348 -10.56 5.92 8.79
CA ILE A 348 -10.83 4.50 9.08
C ILE A 348 -9.77 3.90 9.99
N VAL A 349 -8.48 4.15 9.70
CA VAL A 349 -7.38 3.59 10.50
C VAL A 349 -7.45 4.10 11.95
N THR A 350 -7.72 5.39 12.14
CA THR A 350 -7.88 5.97 13.48
C THR A 350 -9.10 5.41 14.23
N ALA A 351 -10.22 5.16 13.53
CA ALA A 351 -11.39 4.50 14.10
C ALA A 351 -11.13 3.03 14.49
N LEU A 352 -10.39 2.28 13.66
CA LEU A 352 -10.02 0.90 14.01
C LEU A 352 -9.09 0.83 15.21
N LEU A 353 -8.13 1.76 15.31
CA LEU A 353 -7.25 1.88 16.47
C LEU A 353 -8.03 2.23 17.74
N SER A 354 -9.02 3.13 17.65
CA SER A 354 -9.84 3.49 18.81
C SER A 354 -10.73 2.33 19.28
N VAL A 355 -11.34 1.57 18.36
CA VAL A 355 -12.08 0.34 18.70
C VAL A 355 -11.17 -0.70 19.35
N GLY A 356 -9.99 -0.94 18.78
CA GLY A 356 -8.99 -1.85 19.36
C GLY A 356 -8.57 -1.45 20.77
N PHE A 357 -8.38 -0.14 21.00
CA PHE A 357 -8.08 0.41 22.33
C PHE A 357 -9.22 0.18 23.33
N ILE A 358 -10.48 0.38 22.91
CA ILE A 358 -11.66 0.14 23.76
C ILE A 358 -11.75 -1.35 24.14
N VAL A 359 -11.61 -2.26 23.18
CA VAL A 359 -11.62 -3.71 23.44
C VAL A 359 -10.49 -4.10 24.40
N PHE A 360 -9.28 -3.60 24.18
CA PHE A 360 -8.14 -3.82 25.05
C PHE A 360 -8.39 -3.32 26.48
N PHE A 361 -9.01 -2.14 26.63
CA PHE A 361 -9.37 -1.58 27.92
C PHE A 361 -10.39 -2.46 28.67
N PHE A 362 -11.43 -2.96 27.99
CA PHE A 362 -12.39 -3.89 28.59
C PHE A 362 -11.75 -5.23 28.95
N TYR A 363 -10.88 -5.77 28.09
CA TYR A 363 -10.13 -6.99 28.37
C TYR A 363 -9.22 -6.84 29.60
N GLN A 364 -8.47 -5.74 29.70
CA GLN A 364 -7.65 -5.40 30.88
C GLN A 364 -8.49 -5.31 32.16
N LYS A 365 -9.65 -4.64 32.09
CA LYS A 365 -10.57 -4.49 33.22
C LYS A 365 -11.12 -5.85 33.68
N GLU A 366 -11.48 -6.73 32.75
CA GLU A 366 -11.98 -8.05 33.08
C GLU A 366 -10.89 -8.96 33.63
N LYS A 367 -9.69 -8.93 33.05
CA LYS A 367 -8.52 -9.66 33.56
C LYS A 367 -8.19 -9.25 35.00
N LYS A 368 -8.21 -7.94 35.31
CA LYS A 368 -7.99 -7.44 36.68
C LYS A 368 -9.06 -7.95 37.65
N LYS A 369 -10.34 -7.96 37.24
CA LYS A 369 -11.44 -8.51 38.07
C LYS A 369 -11.31 -10.02 38.30
N ARG A 370 -10.91 -10.79 37.28
CA ARG A 370 -10.69 -12.24 37.41
C ARG A 370 -9.58 -12.53 38.42
N LEU A 371 -8.46 -11.82 38.29
CA LEU A 371 -7.34 -11.96 39.22
C LEU A 371 -7.72 -11.60 40.66
N GLN A 372 -8.56 -10.59 40.86
CA GLN A 372 -9.08 -10.24 42.19
C GLN A 372 -9.98 -11.33 42.78
N ARG A 373 -10.81 -12.01 41.96
CA ARG A 373 -11.64 -13.13 42.41
C ARG A 373 -10.81 -14.34 42.77
N GLU A 374 -9.82 -14.68 41.96
CA GLU A 374 -8.88 -15.77 42.23
C GLU A 374 -8.12 -15.53 43.55
N ASN A 375 -7.58 -14.33 43.75
CA ASN A 375 -6.92 -13.97 45.01
C ASN A 375 -7.86 -14.04 46.22
N LEU A 376 -9.13 -13.63 46.07
CA LEU A 376 -10.12 -13.73 47.15
C LEU A 376 -10.45 -15.18 47.49
N LEU A 377 -10.56 -16.05 46.49
CA LEU A 377 -10.81 -17.48 46.69
C LEU A 377 -9.63 -18.14 47.40
N LEU A 378 -8.40 -17.83 46.99
CA LEU A 378 -7.18 -18.32 47.66
C LEU A 378 -7.13 -17.89 49.14
N HIS A 379 -7.51 -16.65 49.45
CA HIS A 379 -7.59 -16.19 50.85
C HIS A 379 -8.63 -16.97 51.67
N LYS A 380 -9.81 -17.23 51.10
CA LYS A 380 -10.85 -18.02 51.79
C LYS A 380 -10.42 -19.47 52.00
N GLU A 381 -9.74 -20.07 51.02
CA GLU A 381 -9.25 -21.44 51.11
C GLU A 381 -8.15 -21.56 52.18
N ALA A 382 -7.25 -20.58 52.27
CA ALA A 382 -6.25 -20.49 53.34
C ALA A 382 -6.91 -20.39 54.74
N GLU A 383 -7.94 -19.55 54.89
CA GLU A 383 -8.68 -19.39 56.14
C GLU A 383 -9.40 -20.69 56.56
N LEU A 384 -10.06 -21.37 55.61
CA LEU A 384 -10.70 -22.67 55.82
C LEU A 384 -9.69 -23.77 56.22
N SER A 385 -8.51 -23.76 55.62
CA SER A 385 -7.44 -24.69 55.97
C SER A 385 -6.92 -24.46 57.40
N GLY A 386 -6.81 -23.20 57.82
CA GLY A 386 -6.42 -22.84 59.19
C GLY A 386 -7.45 -23.28 60.24
N LEU A 387 -8.75 -23.16 59.94
CA LEU A 387 -9.81 -23.62 60.83
C LEU A 387 -9.83 -25.15 61.00
N ARG A 388 -9.66 -25.91 59.91
CA ARG A 388 -9.56 -27.38 59.97
C ARG A 388 -8.38 -27.84 60.83
N GLU A 389 -7.26 -27.12 60.78
CA GLU A 389 -6.09 -27.44 61.60
C GLU A 389 -6.36 -27.21 63.10
N GLN A 390 -7.13 -26.18 63.45
CA GLN A 390 -7.55 -25.94 64.84
C GLN A 390 -8.52 -27.00 65.36
N GLU A 391 -9.45 -27.47 64.53
CA GLU A 391 -10.43 -28.50 64.90
C GLU A 391 -9.76 -29.84 65.22
N ILE A 392 -8.78 -30.27 64.42
CA ILE A 392 -8.00 -31.49 64.66
C ILE A 392 -7.20 -31.40 65.97
N ARG A 393 -6.65 -30.22 66.30
CA ARG A 393 -5.90 -30.03 67.57
C ARG A 393 -6.79 -30.12 68.81
N LEU A 394 -8.05 -29.70 68.72
CA LEU A 394 -9.01 -29.79 69.83
C LEU A 394 -9.43 -31.25 70.07
N GLN A 395 -9.72 -32.00 69.00
CA GLN A 395 -10.11 -33.41 69.11
C GLN A 395 -9.00 -34.28 69.73
N ASN A 396 -7.73 -34.03 69.39
CA ASN A 396 -6.61 -34.77 69.98
C ASN A 396 -6.44 -34.52 71.49
N LYS A 397 -6.69 -33.29 71.97
CA LYS A 397 -6.62 -32.96 73.41
C LYS A 397 -7.72 -33.66 74.22
N GLU A 398 -8.92 -33.76 73.65
CA GLU A 398 -10.05 -34.43 74.30
C GLU A 398 -9.81 -35.94 74.45
N ALA A 399 -9.17 -36.57 73.46
CA ALA A 399 -8.80 -37.99 73.50
C ALA A 399 -7.74 -38.30 74.58
N GLU A 400 -6.69 -37.47 74.71
CA GLU A 400 -5.64 -37.66 75.73
C GLU A 400 -6.17 -37.53 77.18
N LEU A 401 -7.04 -36.56 77.43
CA LEU A 401 -7.68 -36.35 78.74
C LEU A 401 -8.56 -37.55 79.14
N ARG A 402 -9.29 -38.09 78.17
CA ARG A 402 -10.14 -39.26 78.35
C ARG A 402 -9.33 -40.52 78.67
N GLU A 403 -8.19 -40.70 78.02
CA GLU A 403 -7.32 -41.87 78.23
C GLU A 403 -6.59 -41.82 79.58
N ALA A 404 -6.20 -40.63 80.05
CA ALA A 404 -5.56 -40.43 81.35
C ALA A 404 -6.48 -40.71 82.55
N LEU A 405 -7.78 -40.41 82.41
CA LEU A 405 -8.79 -40.70 83.44
C LEU A 405 -9.05 -42.22 83.56
N PHE A 406 -9.04 -42.96 82.45
CA PHE A 406 -9.39 -44.39 82.45
C PHE A 406 -8.29 -45.33 82.98
N ARG A 407 -7.01 -44.92 82.97
CA ARG A 407 -5.91 -45.78 83.49
C ARG A 407 -5.79 -45.84 85.02
N ARG A 408 -6.49 -44.97 85.77
CA ARG A 408 -6.21 -44.73 87.20
C ARG A 408 -7.03 -45.59 88.18
N ILE A 409 -7.99 -46.41 87.71
CA ILE A 409 -8.97 -47.09 88.57
C ILE A 409 -8.90 -48.62 88.42
N ALA A 410 -8.82 -49.33 89.54
CA ALA A 410 -8.64 -50.79 89.59
C ALA A 410 -9.89 -51.57 89.13
N PHE A 411 -11.08 -51.00 89.26
CA PHE A 411 -12.34 -51.58 88.80
C PHE A 411 -12.41 -51.72 87.26
N PHE A 412 -11.90 -50.74 86.51
CA PHE A 412 -11.94 -50.78 85.04
C PHE A 412 -11.02 -51.84 84.45
N ARG A 413 -9.96 -52.25 85.16
CA ARG A 413 -9.11 -53.40 84.81
C ARG A 413 -9.85 -54.75 84.83
N LYS A 414 -10.99 -54.85 85.51
CA LYS A 414 -11.84 -56.05 85.54
C LYS A 414 -12.86 -56.11 84.40
N LEU A 415 -12.93 -55.08 83.55
CA LEU A 415 -13.91 -54.96 82.45
C LEU A 415 -13.24 -55.18 81.09
N PRO A 416 -13.46 -56.35 80.45
CA PRO A 416 -12.87 -56.67 79.15
C PRO A 416 -13.25 -55.68 78.04
N SER A 417 -14.44 -55.05 78.09
CA SER A 417 -14.90 -54.13 77.04
C SER A 417 -14.26 -52.73 77.04
N LEU A 418 -13.39 -52.44 78.01
CA LEU A 418 -12.67 -51.17 78.12
C LEU A 418 -11.16 -51.32 77.89
N HIS A 419 -10.69 -52.52 77.53
CA HIS A 419 -9.28 -52.80 77.19
C HIS A 419 -9.19 -53.14 75.69
N ASN A 420 -8.33 -52.41 74.96
CA ASN A 420 -7.99 -52.66 73.56
C ASN A 420 -6.77 -53.59 73.41
N ASP A 421 -6.57 -54.54 74.35
CA ASP A 421 -5.46 -55.48 74.22
C ASP A 421 -5.88 -56.66 73.33
N GLU A 422 -5.41 -56.60 72.09
CA GLU A 422 -5.33 -57.73 71.16
C GLU A 422 -4.42 -58.82 71.75
N SER A 423 -4.96 -59.70 72.58
CA SER A 423 -4.35 -61.03 72.78
C SER A 423 -5.43 -62.08 73.03
N GLN A 424 -5.26 -63.17 72.27
CA GLN A 424 -6.14 -64.33 72.14
C GLN A 424 -6.36 -65.04 73.48
N ASP A 425 -7.59 -65.52 73.72
CA ASP A 425 -7.84 -66.94 73.98
C ASP A 425 -9.34 -67.25 74.11
N GLU A 426 -9.69 -68.43 73.60
CA GLU A 426 -11.00 -69.04 73.67
C GLU A 426 -11.49 -69.26 75.11
N VAL A 427 -12.82 -69.40 75.22
CA VAL A 427 -13.61 -70.18 76.19
C VAL A 427 -14.74 -69.34 76.76
N ALA A 428 -15.93 -69.63 76.24
CA ALA A 428 -17.19 -69.34 76.88
C ALA A 428 -17.22 -69.99 78.27
N SER A 429 -17.07 -69.18 79.31
CA SER A 429 -17.49 -69.53 80.67
C SER A 429 -17.80 -68.24 81.41
N SER A 430 -18.98 -68.20 82.03
CA SER A 430 -19.51 -67.12 82.86
C SER A 430 -18.46 -66.60 83.86
N ARG A 431 -17.77 -65.51 83.52
CA ARG A 431 -16.93 -64.76 84.46
C ARG A 431 -17.84 -63.94 85.34
N LYS A 432 -18.09 -64.40 86.57
CA LYS A 432 -18.81 -63.62 87.58
C LYS A 432 -17.92 -62.45 88.04
N ILE A 433 -18.24 -61.22 87.64
CA ILE A 433 -17.52 -60.02 88.10
C ILE A 433 -18.13 -59.63 89.45
N VAL A 434 -17.43 -59.98 90.55
CA VAL A 434 -17.86 -59.59 91.90
C VAL A 434 -17.39 -58.16 92.17
N VAL A 435 -18.35 -57.27 92.42
CA VAL A 435 -18.11 -55.86 92.77
C VAL A 435 -18.46 -55.65 94.23
N THR A 436 -17.52 -55.15 95.01
CA THR A 436 -17.69 -54.81 96.44
C THR A 436 -18.39 -53.45 96.58
N ASP A 437 -19.05 -53.21 97.72
CA ASP A 437 -19.73 -51.94 97.97
C ASP A 437 -18.78 -50.73 97.94
N ALA A 438 -17.50 -50.92 98.30
CA ALA A 438 -16.46 -49.89 98.17
C ALA A 438 -16.14 -49.55 96.71
N GLU A 439 -16.11 -50.55 95.81
CA GLU A 439 -15.87 -50.35 94.37
C GLU A 439 -17.05 -49.61 93.70
N TRP A 440 -18.29 -49.82 94.16
CA TRP A 440 -19.45 -49.06 93.67
C TRP A 440 -19.39 -47.57 94.02
N VAL A 441 -18.92 -47.24 95.22
CA VAL A 441 -18.72 -45.84 95.64
C VAL A 441 -17.63 -45.17 94.80
N GLU A 442 -16.53 -45.88 94.53
CA GLU A 442 -15.44 -45.39 93.69
C GLU A 442 -15.91 -45.11 92.25
N VAL A 443 -16.68 -46.03 91.64
CA VAL A 443 -17.24 -45.85 90.29
C VAL A 443 -18.14 -44.62 90.23
N ILE A 444 -19.02 -44.43 91.21
CA ILE A 444 -19.93 -43.26 91.24
C ILE A 444 -19.13 -41.96 91.42
N SER A 445 -18.13 -41.95 92.30
CA SER A 445 -17.27 -40.78 92.52
C SER A 445 -16.53 -40.37 91.25
N VAL A 446 -15.96 -41.31 90.53
CA VAL A 446 -15.22 -41.05 89.28
C VAL A 446 -16.14 -40.55 88.19
N VAL A 447 -17.32 -41.17 88.03
CA VAL A 447 -18.29 -40.72 87.03
C VAL A 447 -18.77 -39.31 87.35
N ASN A 448 -18.94 -38.97 88.62
CA ASN A 448 -19.22 -37.60 89.04
C ASN A 448 -18.08 -36.61 88.74
N GLU A 449 -16.81 -37.01 88.91
CA GLU A 449 -15.66 -36.14 88.60
C GLU A 449 -15.47 -35.97 87.09
N ALA A 450 -15.65 -37.04 86.31
CA ALA A 450 -15.43 -37.04 84.86
C ALA A 450 -16.61 -36.45 84.06
N PHE A 451 -17.82 -36.52 84.60
CA PHE A 451 -19.05 -36.12 83.89
C PHE A 451 -19.89 -35.17 84.75
N ASP A 452 -19.36 -33.99 85.11
CA ASP A 452 -20.11 -32.88 85.72
C ASP A 452 -21.12 -33.32 86.80
N HIS A 453 -20.66 -34.02 87.83
CA HIS A 453 -21.49 -34.53 88.92
C HIS A 453 -22.72 -35.37 88.45
N PHE A 454 -22.54 -36.14 87.37
CA PHE A 454 -23.58 -36.92 86.67
C PHE A 454 -24.53 -37.69 87.58
N ALA A 455 -24.01 -38.53 88.49
CA ALA A 455 -24.82 -39.36 89.38
C ALA A 455 -25.61 -38.50 90.37
N THR A 456 -24.98 -37.45 90.91
CA THR A 456 -25.63 -36.50 91.83
C THR A 456 -26.75 -35.74 91.12
N ARG A 457 -26.51 -35.28 89.88
CA ARG A 457 -27.52 -34.62 89.05
C ARG A 457 -28.65 -35.57 88.67
N LEU A 458 -28.33 -36.82 88.35
CA LEU A 458 -29.31 -37.83 87.95
C LEU A 458 -30.24 -38.19 89.12
N GLU A 459 -29.70 -38.33 90.34
CA GLU A 459 -30.47 -38.55 91.57
C GLU A 459 -31.38 -37.36 91.91
N GLN A 460 -30.87 -36.13 91.77
CA GLN A 460 -31.64 -34.91 92.03
C GLN A 460 -32.78 -34.69 91.03
N ILE A 461 -32.53 -34.94 89.75
CA ILE A 461 -33.51 -34.70 88.68
C ILE A 461 -34.52 -35.86 88.59
N TYR A 462 -34.10 -37.10 88.90
CA TYR A 462 -34.94 -38.30 88.85
C TYR A 462 -34.95 -39.04 90.19
N PRO A 463 -35.68 -38.53 91.21
CA PRO A 463 -35.73 -39.11 92.55
C PRO A 463 -36.38 -40.51 92.61
N LEU A 464 -36.99 -40.98 91.52
CA LEU A 464 -37.55 -42.34 91.41
C LEU A 464 -36.46 -43.41 91.20
N LEU A 465 -35.22 -43.03 90.88
CA LEU A 465 -34.09 -43.94 90.76
C LEU A 465 -33.57 -44.32 92.16
N ASN A 466 -33.44 -45.62 92.42
CA ASN A 466 -32.75 -46.09 93.62
C ASN A 466 -31.22 -46.09 93.40
N SER A 467 -30.46 -46.23 94.47
CA SER A 467 -28.99 -46.29 94.45
C SER A 467 -28.42 -47.35 93.50
N LYS A 468 -29.11 -48.49 93.34
CA LYS A 468 -28.70 -49.56 92.40
C LYS A 468 -28.95 -49.21 90.94
N ASP A 469 -29.94 -48.38 90.66
CA ASP A 469 -30.25 -47.90 89.31
C ASP A 469 -29.32 -46.75 88.93
N ILE A 470 -28.91 -45.90 89.88
CA ILE A 470 -27.87 -44.89 89.68
C ILE A 470 -26.54 -45.56 89.31
N GLY A 471 -26.11 -46.58 90.07
CA GLY A 471 -24.91 -47.35 89.75
C GLY A 471 -24.96 -48.00 88.36
N PHE A 472 -26.15 -48.50 87.96
CA PHE A 472 -26.36 -49.02 86.61
C PHE A 472 -26.25 -47.93 85.53
N CYS A 473 -26.85 -46.75 85.76
CA CYS A 473 -26.75 -45.60 84.85
C CYS A 473 -25.31 -45.09 84.72
N CYS A 474 -24.51 -45.10 85.78
CA CYS A 474 -23.08 -44.76 85.72
C CYS A 474 -22.32 -45.70 84.78
N LEU A 475 -22.57 -47.01 84.84
CA LEU A 475 -21.95 -47.98 83.93
C LEU A 475 -22.41 -47.82 82.47
N VAL A 476 -23.66 -47.40 82.25
CA VAL A 476 -24.15 -47.11 80.89
C VAL A 476 -23.56 -45.79 80.36
N LYS A 477 -23.40 -44.76 81.23
CA LYS A 477 -22.81 -43.46 80.87
C LYS A 477 -21.37 -43.62 80.36
N ILE A 478 -20.60 -44.48 80.99
CA ILE A 478 -19.22 -44.81 80.58
C ILE A 478 -19.16 -45.89 79.49
N ASN A 479 -20.31 -46.26 78.92
CA ASN A 479 -20.43 -47.15 77.76
C ASN A 479 -19.92 -48.59 78.01
N VAL A 480 -20.14 -49.15 79.20
CA VAL A 480 -19.88 -50.58 79.47
C VAL A 480 -20.75 -51.44 78.56
N ASN A 481 -20.13 -52.39 77.85
CA ASN A 481 -20.83 -53.27 76.91
C ASN A 481 -21.87 -54.15 77.64
N ILE A 482 -22.91 -54.58 76.91
CA ILE A 482 -23.99 -55.42 77.43
C ILE A 482 -23.49 -56.77 77.98
N GLN A 483 -22.38 -57.30 77.48
CA GLN A 483 -21.72 -58.51 78.00
C GLN A 483 -21.19 -58.27 79.42
N ASP A 484 -20.39 -57.23 79.62
CA ASP A 484 -19.83 -56.89 80.92
C ASP A 484 -20.90 -56.50 81.94
N LEU A 485 -21.97 -55.82 81.51
CA LEU A 485 -23.14 -55.55 82.37
C LEU A 485 -23.84 -56.86 82.79
N SER A 486 -23.97 -57.82 81.88
CA SER A 486 -24.51 -59.15 82.16
C SER A 486 -23.66 -59.88 83.21
N ASP A 487 -22.34 -59.75 83.11
CA ASP A 487 -21.36 -60.41 83.97
C ASP A 487 -21.23 -59.76 85.36
N ILE A 488 -21.35 -58.43 85.47
CA ILE A 488 -21.42 -57.68 86.75
C ILE A 488 -22.69 -58.04 87.51
N TYR A 489 -23.84 -57.97 86.84
CA TYR A 489 -25.13 -58.16 87.49
C TYR A 489 -25.54 -59.65 87.59
N CYS A 490 -24.75 -60.56 87.03
CA CYS A 490 -25.02 -62.00 87.00
C CYS A 490 -26.39 -62.35 86.42
N VAL A 491 -26.79 -61.66 85.34
CA VAL A 491 -28.08 -61.85 84.65
C VAL A 491 -27.88 -61.91 83.14
N SER A 492 -28.79 -62.52 82.40
CA SER A 492 -28.66 -62.61 80.93
C SER A 492 -28.65 -61.23 80.25
N LYS A 493 -28.00 -61.11 79.08
CA LYS A 493 -28.05 -59.90 78.24
C LYS A 493 -29.48 -59.40 78.00
N ALA A 494 -30.43 -60.31 77.79
CA ALA A 494 -31.84 -59.95 77.62
C ALA A 494 -32.44 -59.32 78.89
N ALA A 495 -32.02 -59.74 80.08
CA ALA A 495 -32.41 -59.12 81.34
C ALA A 495 -31.80 -57.71 81.51
N ILE A 496 -30.57 -57.49 81.04
CA ILE A 496 -29.94 -56.16 80.98
C ILE A 496 -30.72 -55.23 80.05
N THR A 497 -31.10 -55.69 78.84
CA THR A 497 -31.93 -54.91 77.91
C THR A 497 -33.29 -54.54 78.52
N LYS A 498 -33.95 -55.51 79.17
CA LYS A 498 -35.21 -55.24 79.90
C LYS A 498 -35.01 -54.25 81.04
N ARG A 499 -33.87 -54.32 81.76
CA ARG A 499 -33.54 -53.35 82.82
C ARG A 499 -33.30 -51.95 82.27
N LYS A 500 -32.58 -51.81 81.14
CA LYS A 500 -32.41 -50.53 80.44
C LYS A 500 -33.76 -49.93 80.03
N TYR A 501 -34.64 -50.77 79.45
CA TYR A 501 -35.99 -50.35 79.08
C TYR A 501 -36.78 -49.89 80.30
N ARG A 502 -36.79 -50.67 81.39
CA ARG A 502 -37.48 -50.33 82.64
C ARG A 502 -36.99 -49.03 83.28
N ILE A 503 -35.67 -48.80 83.29
CA ILE A 503 -35.10 -47.55 83.80
C ILE A 503 -35.53 -46.37 82.91
N LYS A 504 -35.47 -46.54 81.59
CA LYS A 504 -35.93 -45.52 80.62
C LYS A 504 -37.40 -45.15 80.82
N THR A 505 -38.30 -46.14 80.85
CA THR A 505 -39.75 -45.90 80.87
C THR A 505 -40.28 -45.59 82.26
N ASP A 506 -39.95 -46.42 83.25
CA ASP A 506 -40.64 -46.42 84.54
C ASP A 506 -39.96 -45.49 85.56
N ARG A 507 -38.66 -45.19 85.36
CA ARG A 507 -37.86 -44.38 86.30
C ARG A 507 -37.53 -42.99 85.76
N LEU A 508 -37.17 -42.90 84.47
CA LEU A 508 -36.83 -41.64 83.80
C LEU A 508 -38.01 -41.01 83.05
N GLY A 509 -39.11 -41.75 82.82
CA GLY A 509 -40.31 -41.23 82.15
C GLY A 509 -40.14 -40.96 80.65
N ILE A 510 -39.12 -41.53 80.00
CA ILE A 510 -38.82 -41.29 78.58
C ILE A 510 -39.65 -42.24 77.71
N THR A 511 -40.68 -41.70 77.04
CA THR A 511 -41.60 -42.46 76.18
C THR A 511 -41.26 -42.43 74.68
N ASP A 512 -40.27 -41.63 74.26
CA ASP A 512 -39.85 -41.56 72.85
C ASP A 512 -39.11 -42.86 72.43
N GLU A 513 -39.62 -43.56 71.43
CA GLU A 513 -39.03 -44.80 70.91
C GLU A 513 -37.65 -44.59 70.26
N ASN A 514 -37.37 -43.40 69.71
CA ASN A 514 -36.12 -43.10 69.00
C ASN A 514 -34.94 -42.82 69.94
N VAL A 515 -35.20 -42.58 71.24
CA VAL A 515 -34.17 -42.29 72.23
C VAL A 515 -33.88 -43.55 73.05
N SER A 516 -32.70 -44.13 72.89
CA SER A 516 -32.22 -45.21 73.77
C SER A 516 -31.75 -44.65 75.12
N LEU A 517 -31.78 -45.49 76.18
CA LEU A 517 -31.20 -45.10 77.47
C LEU A 517 -29.74 -44.67 77.32
N ASP A 518 -28.97 -45.40 76.50
CA ASP A 518 -27.56 -45.10 76.22
C ASP A 518 -27.37 -43.73 75.57
N SER A 519 -28.18 -43.38 74.55
CA SER A 519 -28.10 -42.06 73.91
C SER A 519 -28.53 -40.93 74.84
N PHE A 520 -29.56 -41.16 75.68
CA PHE A 520 -30.02 -40.18 76.65
C PHE A 520 -28.96 -39.91 77.71
N LEU A 521 -28.44 -40.98 78.35
CA LEU A 521 -27.43 -40.83 79.39
C LEU A 521 -26.14 -40.26 78.82
N LYS A 522 -25.75 -40.56 77.58
CA LYS A 522 -24.58 -39.93 76.94
C LYS A 522 -24.74 -38.41 76.81
N ALA A 523 -25.92 -37.93 76.44
CA ALA A 523 -26.22 -36.51 76.27
C ALA A 523 -26.50 -35.76 77.59
N PHE A 524 -27.01 -36.45 78.61
CA PHE A 524 -27.29 -35.91 79.96
C PHE A 524 -26.01 -35.68 80.76
#